data_AF-A0A7S3GRF2-F1
#
_entry.id   AF-A0A7S3GRF2-F1
#
_cell.length_a   1.000
_cell.length_b   1.000
_cell.length_c   1.000
_cell.angle_alpha   90.00
_cell.angle_beta   90.00
_cell.angle_gamma   90.00
#
_symmetry.space_group_name_H-M   'P 1'
#
loop_
_entity.id
_entity.type
_entity.pdbx_description
1 polymer ?
#
loop_
_entity_poly.entity_id
_entity_poly.type
_entity_poly.pdbx_seq_one_letter_code
_entity_poly.pdbx_strand_id
1 'polypeptide(L)'
;SIGLASGHAGSKIILCTDGMANNGVGAIGNRSEVCPFYGDIARRAAEEGTCISIVTMEGEDCSMENLGICADLTGGSVDMVDLQSLSAKVGSMLADPIMATNLEVTLILGQGTSFRGEADSSSKGGATTAVRRLGNATAKSTATVGLSLAEGSPSCSVARHHMPVQ
;
A
#
# COMPACT_ATOMS: atom_id res chain seq x y z
N SER A 1 -5.59 -17.86 7.37
CA SER A 1 -6.30 -17.00 8.35
C SER A 1 -5.30 -16.04 8.96
N ILE A 2 -5.71 -14.81 9.30
CA ILE A 2 -4.80 -13.81 9.89
C ILE A 2 -4.18 -14.32 11.19
N GLY A 3 -4.98 -14.89 12.11
CA GLY A 3 -4.44 -15.45 13.36
C GLY A 3 -3.48 -16.65 13.19
N LEU A 4 -3.43 -17.28 12.01
CA LEU A 4 -2.39 -18.27 11.70
C LEU A 4 -1.11 -17.60 11.18
N ALA A 5 -1.26 -16.51 10.42
CA ALA A 5 -0.18 -15.71 9.86
C ALA A 5 0.46 -14.76 10.91
N SER A 6 -0.28 -14.40 11.96
CA SER A 6 0.11 -13.44 13.00
C SER A 6 1.35 -13.85 13.79
N GLY A 7 1.73 -15.12 13.76
CA GLY A 7 2.90 -15.64 14.46
C GLY A 7 4.24 -15.27 13.80
N HIS A 8 4.23 -14.81 12.55
CA HIS A 8 5.43 -14.42 11.82
C HIS A 8 5.17 -13.13 11.01
N ALA A 9 5.86 -12.05 11.39
CA ALA A 9 5.91 -10.84 10.57
C ALA A 9 6.52 -11.18 9.20
N GLY A 10 5.96 -10.60 8.14
CA GLY A 10 6.33 -10.91 6.76
C GLY A 10 5.54 -12.08 6.16
N SER A 11 4.48 -12.53 6.84
CA SER A 11 3.55 -13.50 6.28
C SER A 11 2.74 -12.93 5.12
N LYS A 12 2.39 -13.79 4.16
CA LYS A 12 1.58 -13.43 2.99
C LYS A 12 0.29 -14.24 2.96
N ILE A 13 -0.82 -13.56 2.72
CA ILE A 13 -2.13 -14.14 2.46
C ILE A 13 -2.49 -13.77 1.03
N ILE A 14 -2.79 -14.77 0.20
CA ILE A 14 -3.33 -14.55 -1.15
C ILE A 14 -4.79 -14.99 -1.13
N LEU A 15 -5.70 -14.04 -1.30
CA LEU A 15 -7.13 -14.26 -1.38
C LEU A 15 -7.55 -14.40 -2.84
N CYS A 16 -7.91 -15.62 -3.25
CA CYS A 16 -8.49 -15.86 -4.57
C CYS A 16 -10.01 -15.87 -4.46
N THR A 17 -10.70 -15.03 -5.24
CA THR A 17 -12.18 -15.00 -5.29
C THR A 17 -12.67 -14.92 -6.73
N ASP A 18 -13.78 -15.58 -7.01
CA ASP A 18 -14.46 -15.63 -8.31
C ASP A 18 -15.80 -14.91 -8.30
N GLY A 19 -16.11 -14.13 -7.27
CA GLY A 19 -17.34 -13.34 -7.22
C GLY A 19 -17.57 -12.61 -5.90
N MET A 20 -18.80 -12.13 -5.70
CA MET A 20 -19.21 -11.46 -4.47
C MET A 20 -19.39 -12.44 -3.31
N ALA A 21 -18.96 -12.02 -2.12
CA ALA A 21 -19.27 -12.72 -0.89
C ALA A 21 -20.78 -12.63 -0.61
N ASN A 22 -21.44 -13.79 -0.56
CA ASN A 22 -22.90 -13.89 -0.39
C ASN A 22 -23.33 -14.41 1.00
N ASN A 23 -22.39 -14.84 1.83
CA ASN A 23 -22.66 -15.40 3.16
C ASN A 23 -21.60 -14.98 4.19
N GLY A 24 -22.04 -14.87 5.44
CA GLY A 24 -21.19 -14.54 6.59
C GLY A 24 -20.97 -13.05 6.82
N VAL A 25 -20.00 -12.72 7.67
CA VAL A 25 -19.71 -11.35 8.14
C VAL A 25 -19.14 -10.43 7.06
N GLY A 26 -18.62 -11.00 5.97
CA GLY A 26 -18.14 -10.28 4.80
C GLY A 26 -19.14 -10.27 3.64
N ALA A 27 -20.39 -10.72 3.85
CA ALA A 27 -21.40 -10.71 2.80
C ALA A 27 -21.71 -9.26 2.37
N ILE A 28 -21.78 -9.05 1.06
CA ILE A 28 -22.01 -7.73 0.47
C ILE A 28 -23.37 -7.78 -0.23
N GLY A 29 -24.36 -7.13 0.37
CA GLY A 29 -25.74 -7.12 -0.14
C GLY A 29 -25.91 -6.25 -1.38
N ASN A 30 -25.22 -5.10 -1.40
CA ASN A 30 -25.19 -4.17 -2.52
C ASN A 30 -23.77 -3.78 -2.90
N ARG A 31 -23.51 -3.57 -4.19
CA ARG A 31 -22.15 -3.33 -4.74
C ARG A 31 -21.44 -2.09 -4.20
N SER A 32 -22.18 -1.10 -3.73
CA SER A 32 -21.66 0.16 -3.17
C SER A 32 -21.66 0.18 -1.64
N GLU A 33 -21.99 -0.95 -1.02
CA GLU A 33 -22.00 -1.08 0.42
C GLU A 33 -20.57 -1.34 0.90
N VAL A 34 -20.00 -0.33 1.56
CA VAL A 34 -18.72 -0.49 2.26
C VAL A 34 -18.95 -1.38 3.48
N CYS A 35 -18.33 -2.56 3.48
CA CYS A 35 -18.40 -3.51 4.56
C CYS A 35 -17.21 -3.30 5.52
N PRO A 36 -17.44 -2.85 6.77
CA PRO A 36 -16.36 -2.53 7.71
C PRO A 36 -15.42 -3.70 8.00
N PHE A 37 -15.93 -4.93 7.87
CA PHE A 37 -15.20 -6.17 8.09
C PHE A 37 -13.84 -6.19 7.36
N TYR A 38 -13.80 -5.81 6.09
CA TYR A 38 -12.57 -5.83 5.30
C TYR A 38 -11.55 -4.81 5.81
N GLY A 39 -12.00 -3.60 6.20
CA GLY A 39 -11.13 -2.58 6.78
C GLY A 39 -10.54 -2.99 8.14
N ASP A 40 -11.33 -3.61 9.00
CA ASP A 40 -10.87 -4.07 10.33
C ASP A 40 -9.85 -5.20 10.21
N ILE A 41 -10.11 -6.17 9.33
CA ILE A 41 -9.22 -7.28 8.99
C ILE A 41 -7.91 -6.76 8.39
N ALA A 42 -7.99 -5.79 7.49
CA ALA A 42 -6.82 -5.18 6.86
C ALA A 42 -5.94 -4.46 7.88
N ARG A 43 -6.53 -3.65 8.77
CA ARG A 43 -5.80 -2.95 9.83
C ARG A 43 -5.09 -3.93 10.75
N ARG A 44 -5.79 -4.98 11.16
CA ARG A 44 -5.21 -6.03 12.02
C ARG A 44 -4.05 -6.75 11.34
N ALA A 45 -4.21 -7.11 10.06
CA ALA A 45 -3.15 -7.75 9.28
C ALA A 45 -1.93 -6.83 9.12
N ALA A 46 -2.15 -5.54 8.88
CA ALA A 46 -1.09 -4.54 8.78
C ALA A 46 -0.30 -4.45 10.09
N GLU A 47 -0.97 -4.31 11.24
CA GLU A 47 -0.33 -4.27 12.57
C GLU A 47 0.55 -5.50 12.84
N GLU A 48 0.10 -6.68 12.42
CA GLU A 48 0.82 -7.95 12.57
C GLU A 48 1.91 -8.17 11.50
N GLY A 49 2.12 -7.21 10.58
CA GLY A 49 3.10 -7.31 9.49
C GLY A 49 2.74 -8.37 8.45
N THR A 50 1.46 -8.67 8.28
CA THR A 50 0.94 -9.60 7.28
C THR A 50 0.44 -8.83 6.05
N CYS A 51 0.86 -9.27 4.87
CA CYS A 51 0.43 -8.70 3.59
C CYS A 51 -0.72 -9.52 3.00
N ILE A 52 -1.77 -8.85 2.51
CA ILE A 52 -2.91 -9.47 1.86
C ILE A 52 -2.91 -9.05 0.38
N SER A 53 -2.64 -10.00 -0.51
CA SER A 53 -2.84 -9.84 -1.95
C SER A 53 -4.15 -10.50 -2.37
N ILE A 54 -4.79 -9.93 -3.39
CA ILE A 54 -6.11 -10.37 -3.85
C ILE A 54 -6.01 -10.71 -5.33
N VAL A 55 -6.52 -11.88 -5.68
CA VAL A 55 -6.60 -12.34 -7.05
C VAL A 55 -8.06 -12.57 -7.38
N THR A 56 -8.56 -11.84 -8.38
CA THR A 56 -9.93 -11.92 -8.85
C THR A 56 -9.98 -12.49 -10.26
N MET A 57 -11.13 -13.02 -10.64
CA MET A 57 -11.34 -13.60 -11.97
C MET A 57 -11.83 -12.53 -12.94
N GLU A 58 -11.33 -12.55 -14.17
CA GLU A 58 -11.82 -11.65 -15.20
C GLU A 58 -13.30 -11.92 -15.53
N GLY A 59 -14.08 -10.84 -15.64
CA GLY A 59 -15.51 -10.91 -15.92
C GLY A 59 -16.40 -11.15 -14.70
N GLU A 60 -15.81 -11.33 -13.52
CA GLU A 60 -16.57 -11.55 -12.28
C GLU A 60 -16.75 -10.26 -11.48
N ASP A 61 -17.97 -10.08 -11.00
CA ASP A 61 -18.34 -8.95 -10.17
C ASP A 61 -17.86 -9.21 -8.74
N CYS A 62 -16.68 -8.70 -8.41
CA CYS A 62 -16.14 -8.67 -7.06
C CYS A 62 -16.23 -7.24 -6.50
N SER A 63 -16.48 -7.09 -5.20
CA SER A 63 -16.51 -5.76 -4.56
C SER A 63 -15.07 -5.25 -4.35
N MET A 64 -14.48 -4.78 -5.44
CA MET A 64 -13.10 -4.29 -5.50
C MET A 64 -12.87 -3.09 -4.58
N GLU A 65 -13.92 -2.32 -4.26
CA GLU A 65 -13.84 -1.24 -3.26
C GLU A 65 -13.50 -1.78 -1.87
N ASN A 66 -14.14 -2.87 -1.44
CA ASN A 66 -13.93 -3.46 -0.13
C ASN A 66 -12.65 -4.28 -0.08
N LEU A 67 -12.38 -5.04 -1.15
CA LEU A 67 -11.19 -5.86 -1.29
C LEU A 67 -9.91 -5.00 -1.45
N GLY A 68 -9.99 -3.92 -2.24
CA GLY A 68 -8.87 -3.00 -2.47
C GLY A 68 -8.30 -2.42 -1.18
N ILE A 69 -9.16 -2.08 -0.21
CA ILE A 69 -8.75 -1.58 1.10
C ILE A 69 -7.79 -2.56 1.82
N CYS A 70 -8.03 -3.87 1.69
CA CYS A 70 -7.14 -4.87 2.28
C CYS A 70 -5.75 -4.86 1.65
N ALA A 71 -5.68 -4.80 0.33
CA ALA A 71 -4.41 -4.73 -0.38
C ALA A 71 -3.67 -3.42 -0.06
N ASP A 72 -4.37 -2.30 -0.10
CA ASP A 72 -3.78 -0.97 0.12
C ASP A 72 -3.21 -0.81 1.53
N LEU A 73 -3.96 -1.19 2.57
CA LEU A 73 -3.51 -1.03 3.95
C LEU A 73 -2.37 -1.99 4.34
N THR A 74 -2.32 -3.17 3.72
CA THR A 74 -1.33 -4.19 4.06
C THR A 74 -0.12 -4.21 3.13
N GLY A 75 -0.10 -3.34 2.11
CA GLY A 75 0.97 -3.28 1.10
C GLY A 75 0.97 -4.44 0.10
N GLY A 76 -0.21 -5.03 -0.13
CA GLY A 76 -0.43 -6.07 -1.13
C GLY A 76 -0.76 -5.53 -2.50
N SER A 77 -1.26 -6.41 -3.37
CA SER A 77 -1.70 -6.06 -4.72
C SER A 77 -3.06 -6.68 -5.01
N VAL A 78 -3.82 -6.05 -5.90
CA VAL A 78 -5.03 -6.63 -6.47
C VAL A 78 -4.79 -6.91 -7.94
N ASP A 79 -5.03 -8.14 -8.37
CA ASP A 79 -4.82 -8.57 -9.74
C ASP A 79 -6.05 -9.32 -10.26
N MET A 80 -6.49 -8.96 -11.46
CA MET A 80 -7.56 -9.67 -12.17
C MET A 80 -6.93 -10.59 -13.22
N VAL A 81 -7.31 -11.87 -13.22
CA VAL A 81 -6.67 -12.90 -14.04
C VAL A 81 -7.69 -13.88 -14.64
N ASP A 82 -7.29 -14.50 -15.75
CA ASP A 82 -7.97 -15.68 -16.28
C ASP A 82 -7.70 -16.92 -15.41
N LEU A 83 -8.66 -17.86 -15.40
CA LEU A 83 -8.53 -19.13 -14.68
C LEU A 83 -7.30 -19.95 -15.10
N GLN A 84 -6.88 -19.84 -16.36
CA GLN A 84 -5.69 -20.53 -16.87
C GLN A 84 -4.38 -19.93 -16.34
N SER A 85 -4.37 -18.65 -15.97
CA SER A 85 -3.18 -17.94 -15.50
C SER A 85 -3.12 -17.76 -13.97
N LEU A 86 -4.20 -18.10 -13.27
CA LEU A 86 -4.32 -18.02 -11.81
C LEU A 86 -3.15 -18.68 -11.07
N SER A 87 -2.81 -19.91 -11.43
CA SER A 87 -1.74 -20.68 -10.76
C SER A 87 -0.37 -20.01 -10.92
N ALA A 88 -0.06 -19.52 -12.12
CA ALA A 88 1.18 -18.80 -12.41
C ALA A 88 1.25 -17.48 -11.64
N LYS A 89 0.13 -16.75 -11.56
CA LYS A 89 0.06 -15.48 -10.84
C LYS A 89 0.23 -15.67 -9.33
N VAL A 90 -0.49 -16.62 -8.74
CA VAL A 90 -0.36 -16.96 -7.32
C VAL A 90 1.07 -17.39 -7.00
N GLY A 91 1.68 -18.24 -7.85
CA GLY A 91 3.08 -18.63 -7.70
C GLY A 91 4.05 -17.44 -7.74
N SER A 92 3.87 -16.52 -8.68
CA SER A 92 4.66 -15.29 -8.79
C SER A 92 4.52 -14.39 -7.56
N MET A 93 3.30 -14.25 -7.02
CA MET A 93 3.06 -13.51 -5.80
C MET A 93 3.73 -14.17 -4.59
N LEU A 94 3.68 -15.49 -4.45
CA LEU A 94 4.35 -16.20 -3.36
C LEU A 94 5.87 -16.10 -3.46
N ALA A 95 6.42 -16.04 -4.67
CA ALA A 95 7.85 -15.94 -4.90
C ALA A 95 8.43 -14.55 -4.60
N ASP A 96 7.61 -13.48 -4.57
CA ASP A 96 8.05 -12.12 -4.22
C ASP A 96 8.04 -11.94 -2.69
N PRO A 97 9.20 -11.92 -2.00
CA PRO A 97 9.22 -11.86 -0.54
C PRO A 97 8.83 -10.47 -0.03
N ILE A 98 8.28 -10.42 1.18
CA ILE A 98 8.11 -9.15 1.90
C ILE A 98 9.47 -8.72 2.42
N MET A 99 9.94 -7.57 1.99
CA MET A 99 11.26 -7.01 2.31
C MET A 99 11.23 -6.21 3.61
N ALA A 100 10.12 -5.53 3.86
CA ALA A 100 9.90 -4.74 5.06
C ALA A 100 8.45 -4.84 5.52
N THR A 101 8.24 -4.78 6.83
CA THR A 101 6.92 -4.72 7.45
C THR A 101 6.79 -3.45 8.28
N ASN A 102 5.56 -2.95 8.43
CA ASN A 102 5.27 -1.73 9.22
C ASN A 102 6.16 -0.53 8.89
N LEU A 103 6.39 -0.29 7.60
CA LEU A 103 7.25 0.76 7.09
C LEU A 103 6.64 2.14 7.37
N GLU A 104 7.42 2.98 8.05
CA GLU A 104 7.14 4.40 8.24
C GLU A 104 8.26 5.20 7.56
N VAL A 105 7.88 6.07 6.61
CA VAL A 105 8.79 6.90 5.84
C VAL A 105 8.63 8.35 6.30
N THR A 106 9.72 8.93 6.79
CA THR A 106 9.77 10.36 7.13
C THR A 106 10.47 11.12 6.03
N LEU A 107 9.78 12.11 5.46
CA LEU A 107 10.26 12.97 4.40
C LEU A 107 10.50 14.36 4.99
N ILE A 108 11.70 14.91 4.79
CA ILE A 108 12.06 16.24 5.29
C ILE A 108 12.41 17.12 4.09
N LEU A 109 11.70 18.23 3.96
CA LEU A 109 11.86 19.21 2.90
C LEU A 109 12.45 20.51 3.42
N GLY A 110 13.23 21.18 2.57
CA GLY A 110 13.82 22.47 2.86
C GLY A 110 12.81 23.63 2.79
N GLN A 111 13.30 24.83 3.09
CA GLN A 111 12.48 26.04 3.08
C GLN A 111 11.97 26.36 1.67
N GLY A 112 10.71 26.80 1.58
CA GLY A 112 10.07 27.11 0.29
C GLY A 112 9.53 25.89 -0.45
N THR A 113 9.56 24.69 0.15
CA THR A 113 8.95 23.47 -0.42
C THR A 113 7.92 22.87 0.53
N SER A 114 6.78 22.44 0.00
CA SER A 114 5.67 21.83 0.73
C SER A 114 5.21 20.55 0.05
N PHE A 115 4.58 19.66 0.83
CA PHE A 115 3.97 18.46 0.28
C PHE A 115 2.61 18.78 -0.34
N ARG A 116 2.33 18.20 -1.51
CA ARG A 116 1.04 18.35 -2.18
C ARG A 116 0.17 17.13 -1.86
N GLY A 117 -0.93 17.37 -1.13
CA GLY A 117 -1.92 16.33 -0.85
C GLY A 117 -1.55 15.35 0.28
N GLU A 118 -0.53 15.65 1.08
CA GLU A 118 -0.15 14.85 2.25
C GLU A 118 -0.82 15.42 3.51
N ALA A 119 -1.67 14.61 4.15
CA ALA A 119 -2.48 15.01 5.31
C ALA A 119 -1.64 15.20 6.59
N ASP A 120 -0.55 14.44 6.75
CA ASP A 120 0.29 14.43 7.95
C ASP A 120 1.63 15.16 7.74
N SER A 121 1.55 16.42 7.27
CA SER A 121 2.71 17.30 7.16
C SER A 121 2.74 18.32 8.30
N SER A 122 3.92 18.50 8.89
CA SER A 122 4.18 19.50 9.93
C SER A 122 5.33 20.40 9.51
N SER A 123 5.22 21.70 9.75
CA SER A 123 6.33 22.63 9.58
C SER A 123 7.01 22.88 10.93
N LYS A 124 8.34 22.72 10.97
CA LYS A 124 9.15 23.12 12.12
C LYS A 124 10.23 24.08 11.66
N GLY A 125 10.04 25.36 11.98
CA GLY A 125 10.87 26.45 11.45
C GLY A 125 10.63 26.62 9.95
N GLY A 126 11.71 26.55 9.15
CA GLY A 126 11.62 26.60 7.69
C GLY A 126 11.52 25.23 7.00
N ALA A 127 11.67 24.11 7.71
CA ALA A 127 11.58 22.78 7.11
C ALA A 127 10.16 22.20 7.22
N THR A 128 9.71 21.52 6.18
CA THR A 128 8.43 20.80 6.16
C THR A 128 8.72 19.31 6.30
N THR A 129 8.15 18.64 7.29
CA THR A 129 8.30 17.21 7.54
C THR A 129 6.97 16.50 7.34
N ALA A 130 6.93 15.42 6.57
CA ALA A 130 5.77 14.54 6.46
C ALA A 130 6.16 13.12 6.87
N VAL A 131 5.29 12.47 7.63
CA VAL A 131 5.45 11.07 8.03
C VAL A 131 4.37 10.26 7.32
N ARG A 132 4.78 9.22 6.60
CA ARG A 132 3.87 8.33 5.87
C ARG A 132 4.04 6.90 6.32
N ARG A 133 2.94 6.26 6.72
CA ARG A 133 2.90 4.82 6.97
C ARG A 133 2.50 4.12 5.69
N LEU A 134 3.36 3.21 5.21
CA LEU A 134 3.19 2.49 3.96
C LEU A 134 2.84 1.00 4.16
N GLY A 135 2.78 0.52 5.41
CA GLY A 135 2.48 -0.87 5.70
C GLY A 135 3.64 -1.79 5.32
N ASN A 136 3.39 -2.86 4.58
CA ASN A 136 4.43 -3.79 4.16
C ASN A 136 4.95 -3.42 2.76
N ALA A 137 6.20 -3.77 2.46
CA ALA A 137 6.82 -3.50 1.16
C ALA A 137 7.51 -4.75 0.62
N THR A 138 7.36 -4.98 -0.68
CA THR A 138 8.15 -5.95 -1.46
C THR A 138 9.21 -5.22 -2.28
N ALA A 139 10.05 -5.96 -3.00
CA ALA A 139 11.06 -5.36 -3.88
C ALA A 139 10.45 -4.51 -5.02
N LYS A 140 9.14 -4.67 -5.30
CA LYS A 140 8.43 -3.95 -6.36
C LYS A 140 7.64 -2.75 -5.83
N SER A 141 7.54 -2.58 -4.52
CA SER A 141 6.78 -1.49 -3.93
C SER A 141 7.40 -0.14 -4.30
N THR A 142 6.56 0.76 -4.81
CA THR A 142 6.95 2.12 -5.21
C THR A 142 6.01 3.11 -4.54
N ALA A 143 6.55 4.15 -3.91
CA ALA A 143 5.77 5.23 -3.32
C ALA A 143 6.05 6.54 -4.08
N THR A 144 5.00 7.29 -4.38
CA THR A 144 5.08 8.59 -5.04
C THR A 144 4.67 9.69 -4.07
N VAL A 145 5.42 10.79 -4.10
CA VAL A 145 5.20 11.97 -3.25
C VAL A 145 5.14 13.20 -4.14
N GLY A 146 4.04 13.95 -4.04
CA GLY A 146 3.89 15.24 -4.71
C GLY A 146 4.54 16.36 -3.91
N LEU A 147 5.32 17.21 -4.58
CA LEU A 147 5.96 18.38 -3.98
C LEU A 147 5.48 19.65 -4.68
N SER A 148 5.38 20.74 -3.93
CA SER A 148 5.10 22.09 -4.43
C SER A 148 6.13 23.08 -3.90
N LEU A 149 6.44 24.10 -4.70
CA LEU A 149 7.23 25.25 -4.28
C LEU A 149 6.28 26.38 -3.84
N ALA A 150 6.63 27.07 -2.76
CA ALA A 150 5.95 28.29 -2.39
C ALA A 150 6.35 29.41 -3.36
N GLU A 151 5.38 30.04 -4.01
CA GLU A 151 5.64 31.20 -4.88
C GLU A 151 6.24 32.34 -4.05
N GLY A 152 7.55 32.59 -4.21
CA GLY A 152 8.27 33.66 -3.53
C GLY A 152 9.68 33.33 -3.01
N SER A 153 10.17 32.09 -3.09
CA SER A 153 11.55 31.76 -2.67
C SER A 153 12.57 32.05 -3.80
N PRO A 154 13.72 32.70 -3.51
CA PRO A 154 14.73 33.01 -4.52
C PRO A 154 15.27 31.71 -5.14
N SER A 155 15.45 31.74 -6.46
CA SER A 155 15.97 30.65 -7.28
C SER A 155 17.20 29.99 -6.64
N CYS A 156 17.06 28.76 -6.16
CA CYS A 156 18.17 27.96 -5.71
C CYS A 156 18.97 27.50 -6.94
N SER A 157 20.14 28.10 -7.18
CA SER A 157 21.06 27.68 -8.23
C SER A 157 21.54 26.26 -7.96
N VAL A 158 21.32 25.35 -8.91
CA VAL A 158 21.83 23.97 -8.86
C VAL A 158 23.35 24.01 -8.96
N ALA A 159 24.05 23.93 -7.83
CA ALA A 159 25.49 23.72 -7.79
C ALA A 159 25.79 22.25 -8.10
N ARG A 160 26.26 21.96 -9.32
CA ARG A 160 26.81 20.65 -9.68
C ARG A 160 28.15 20.46 -8.97
N HIS A 161 28.17 19.74 -7.85
CA HIS A 161 29.42 19.22 -7.30
C HIS A 161 29.75 17.87 -7.94
N HIS A 162 30.77 17.89 -8.79
CA HIS A 162 31.47 16.70 -9.29
C HIS A 162 32.42 16.21 -8.18
N MET A 163 32.15 15.02 -7.64
CA MET A 163 33.05 14.32 -6.71
C MET A 163 33.80 13.24 -7.52
N PRO A 164 35.11 13.41 -7.80
CA PRO A 164 35.93 12.34 -8.34
C PRO A 164 36.27 11.33 -7.25
N VAL A 165 36.09 10.05 -7.57
CA VAL A 165 36.52 8.92 -6.72
C VAL A 165 38.02 8.70 -6.98
N GLN A 166 38.84 8.82 -5.94
CA GLN A 166 40.21 8.29 -5.92
C GLN A 166 40.19 6.78 -5.66
#